data_AF-A0A2N2M7L3-F1
#
_entry.id   AF-A0A2N2M7L3-F1
#
_cell.length_a   1.000
_cell.length_b   1.000
_cell.length_c   1.000
_cell.angle_alpha   90.00
_cell.angle_beta   90.00
_cell.angle_gamma   90.00
#
_symmetry.space_group_name_H-M   'P 1'
#
loop_
_entity.id
_entity.type
_entity.pdbx_description
1 polymer ?
#
loop_
_entity_poly.entity_id
_entity_poly.type
_entity_poly.pdbx_seq_one_letter_code
_entity_poly.pdbx_strand_id
1 'polypeptide(L)'
;DGLNFLIDRKPEDSWNIRGGLAICQSTLALLSGETRQAAEYSKQAVTYLGKDNPFIHSLITLDNSLYYVMSGDTRKAIESLNETIKIARHSNNLLALIIATCQLADMQALQGKMNQAWVTLQKAQYLALGPEDKPLPLSGFVDVGFGEILLERNQLSEASVYLERGVIASGSWLWLGNLGGMISLARLRQAQGDIAGSQAIISEVSRAAMSTESSQWDDSVVAAIAVRLALQRNDLDEAEKCWKQSSFPDFLTEIHMGAYPYHLYEYLVLTQVHLITTLGKSKGNNVYLHRSAELLDTLSLEAIRCERVTTQIEIFILQSNVQLALGNLMQAKKTLFTALALGEPEGYFRIFLDGGSSTAEILTQCRTELMDSDNVFPSSTFVKNLVNSFRNENKIQPPQVVGQVNIKEPAIKVMDEGISVFLSAREIEVLVLIAEGKSNQEISAQLFLALNTVKRHAYNIYAKLGVKNRTQAVSKARKLNLIS
;
A
#
# COMPACT_ATOMS: atom_id res chain seq x y z
N ASP A 1 25.15 34.44 23.31
CA ASP A 1 24.16 35.51 23.60
C ASP A 1 23.16 35.85 22.48
N GLY A 2 23.10 35.12 21.35
CA GLY A 2 22.10 35.36 20.30
C GLY A 2 20.79 34.55 20.38
N LEU A 3 20.68 33.61 21.33
CA LEU A 3 19.53 32.70 21.46
C LEU A 3 18.43 33.20 22.41
N ASN A 4 18.71 34.22 23.23
CA ASN A 4 17.73 34.79 24.17
C ASN A 4 16.84 35.88 23.55
N PHE A 5 17.06 36.25 22.29
CA PHE A 5 16.31 37.36 21.66
C PHE A 5 14.99 36.92 20.99
N LEU A 6 14.71 35.62 20.92
CA LEU A 6 13.47 35.08 20.34
C LEU A 6 12.43 34.63 21.38
N ILE A 7 12.75 34.72 22.68
CA ILE A 7 11.89 34.23 23.77
C ILE A 7 10.94 35.32 24.30
N ASP A 8 11.19 36.60 23.98
CA ASP A 8 10.49 37.74 24.59
C ASP A 8 9.51 38.49 23.65
N ARG A 9 9.00 37.83 22.59
CA ARG A 9 7.86 38.37 21.85
C ARG A 9 6.56 38.00 22.56
N LYS A 10 5.63 38.97 22.61
CA LYS A 10 4.32 38.89 23.28
C LYS A 10 3.65 37.51 23.11
N PRO A 11 3.05 36.94 24.17
CA PRO A 11 2.55 35.56 24.19
C PRO A 11 1.38 35.28 23.24
N GLU A 12 0.77 36.30 22.63
CA GLU A 12 -0.40 36.13 21.77
C GLU A 12 -0.06 35.80 20.30
N ASP A 13 1.20 35.98 19.85
CA ASP A 13 1.57 35.80 18.43
C ASP A 13 2.86 34.97 18.19
N SER A 14 3.52 34.46 19.24
CA SER A 14 4.71 33.62 19.07
C SER A 14 4.33 32.14 18.97
N TRP A 15 4.64 31.50 17.85
CA TRP A 15 4.60 30.04 17.70
C TRP A 15 5.24 29.37 18.93
N ASN A 16 4.46 28.62 19.72
CA ASN A 16 5.02 27.88 20.85
C ASN A 16 5.81 26.68 20.32
N ILE A 17 7.11 26.88 20.10
CA ILE A 17 8.05 25.87 19.60
C ILE A 17 7.99 24.59 20.44
N ARG A 18 7.77 24.68 21.76
CA ARG A 18 7.66 23.49 22.63
C ARG A 18 6.41 22.69 22.32
N GLY A 19 5.31 23.37 22.02
CA GLY A 19 4.07 22.75 21.60
C GLY A 19 4.18 22.07 20.23
N GLY A 20 4.75 22.76 19.24
CA GLY A 20 5.01 22.18 17.92
C GLY A 20 5.96 20.98 17.99
N LEU A 21 7.00 21.06 18.81
CA LEU A 21 7.91 19.95 19.07
C LEU A 21 7.19 18.76 19.73
N ALA A 22 6.32 19.02 20.71
CA ALA A 22 5.54 17.96 21.35
C ALA A 22 4.60 17.24 20.36
N ILE A 23 4.03 17.94 19.37
CA ILE A 23 3.28 17.29 18.28
C ILE A 23 4.20 16.37 17.46
N CYS A 24 5.37 16.86 17.03
CA CYS A 24 6.31 16.04 16.28
C CYS A 24 6.79 14.81 17.07
N GLN A 25 7.06 14.98 18.38
CA GLN A 25 7.45 13.90 19.28
C GLN A 25 6.32 12.88 19.46
N SER A 26 5.07 13.36 19.55
CA SER A 26 3.89 12.48 19.60
C SER A 26 3.77 11.64 18.34
N THR A 27 3.83 12.27 17.17
CA THR A 27 3.76 11.57 15.89
C THR A 27 4.92 10.58 15.70
N LEU A 28 6.15 10.97 16.06
CA LEU A 28 7.30 10.05 16.01
C LEU A 28 7.14 8.87 16.97
N ALA A 29 6.68 9.12 18.20
CA ALA A 29 6.41 8.06 19.17
C ALA A 29 5.31 7.11 18.68
N LEU A 30 4.26 7.61 18.01
CA LEU A 30 3.25 6.79 17.35
C LEU A 30 3.89 5.89 16.28
N LEU A 31 4.70 6.47 15.38
CA LEU A 31 5.37 5.74 14.29
C LEU A 31 6.36 4.67 14.79
N SER A 32 6.94 4.88 15.97
CA SER A 32 7.80 3.92 16.68
C SER A 32 7.02 2.90 17.53
N GLY A 33 5.68 2.93 17.52
CA GLY A 33 4.84 2.04 18.34
C GLY A 33 4.82 2.38 19.83
N GLU A 34 5.42 3.48 20.26
CA GLU A 34 5.50 3.95 21.64
C GLU A 34 4.21 4.71 22.04
N THR A 35 3.07 4.02 21.95
CA THR A 35 1.73 4.59 22.12
C THR A 35 1.51 5.34 23.44
N ARG A 36 2.17 4.91 24.53
CA ARG A 36 2.09 5.61 25.83
C ARG A 36 2.85 6.94 25.79
N GLN A 37 4.05 6.97 25.22
CA GLN A 37 4.84 8.20 25.09
C GLN A 37 4.16 9.18 24.15
N ALA A 38 3.57 8.69 23.04
CA ALA A 38 2.74 9.50 22.16
C ALA A 38 1.61 10.21 22.91
N ALA A 39 0.83 9.47 23.72
CA ALA A 39 -0.24 10.06 24.51
C ALA A 39 0.26 11.13 25.50
N GLU A 40 1.44 10.95 26.09
CA GLU A 40 2.07 11.94 26.96
C GLU A 40 2.48 13.21 26.19
N TYR A 41 3.13 13.05 25.02
CA TYR A 41 3.51 14.18 24.17
C TYR A 41 2.31 14.93 23.61
N SER A 42 1.24 14.24 23.19
CA SER A 42 -0.01 14.88 22.78
C SER A 42 -0.62 15.71 23.92
N LYS A 43 -0.63 15.18 25.16
CA LYS A 43 -1.10 15.94 26.34
C LYS A 43 -0.23 17.16 26.64
N GLN A 44 1.09 17.05 26.47
CA GLN A 44 2.01 18.18 26.58
C GLN A 44 1.73 19.23 25.49
N ALA A 45 1.49 18.81 24.25
CA ALA A 45 1.15 19.71 23.14
C ALA A 45 -0.12 20.53 23.45
N VAL A 46 -1.18 19.90 23.96
CA VAL A 46 -2.41 20.59 24.39
C VAL A 46 -2.11 21.63 25.49
N THR A 47 -1.27 21.26 26.45
CA THR A 47 -0.91 22.15 27.58
C THR A 47 -0.11 23.36 27.11
N TYR A 48 0.82 23.16 26.16
CA TYR A 48 1.69 24.22 25.67
C TYR A 48 1.00 25.16 24.67
N LEU A 49 0.13 24.63 23.81
CA LEU A 49 -0.39 25.40 22.67
C LEU A 49 -1.65 26.20 23.00
N GLY A 50 -2.24 25.99 24.19
CA GLY A 50 -3.47 26.65 24.59
C GLY A 50 -4.66 26.28 23.70
N LYS A 51 -5.87 26.69 24.08
CA LYS A 51 -7.09 26.41 23.30
C LYS A 51 -7.32 27.38 22.13
N ASP A 52 -6.50 28.41 22.01
CA ASP A 52 -6.84 29.61 21.24
C ASP A 52 -6.32 29.60 19.79
N ASN A 53 -5.62 28.55 19.35
CA ASN A 53 -5.17 28.39 17.95
C ASN A 53 -5.88 27.21 17.26
N PRO A 54 -6.94 27.47 16.46
CA PRO A 54 -7.69 26.43 15.75
C PRO A 54 -6.85 25.59 14.78
N PHE A 55 -5.82 26.17 14.16
CA PHE A 55 -4.93 25.45 13.23
C PHE A 55 -4.14 24.38 13.99
N ILE A 56 -3.56 24.73 15.12
CA ILE A 56 -2.82 23.79 15.95
C ILE A 56 -3.73 22.73 16.55
N HIS A 57 -4.92 23.12 17.03
CA HIS A 57 -5.89 22.17 17.54
C HIS A 57 -6.24 21.10 16.51
N SER A 58 -6.35 21.46 15.22
CA SER A 58 -6.59 20.48 14.14
C SER A 58 -5.45 19.47 13.94
N LEU A 59 -4.19 19.86 14.20
CA LEU A 59 -3.04 18.95 14.14
C LEU A 59 -3.01 17.99 15.33
N ILE A 60 -3.31 18.49 16.54
CA ILE A 60 -3.41 17.66 17.74
C ILE A 60 -4.53 16.63 17.60
N THR A 61 -5.71 17.05 17.11
CA THR A 61 -6.81 16.10 16.93
C THR A 61 -6.52 15.09 15.84
N LEU A 62 -5.79 15.47 14.78
CA LEU A 62 -5.30 14.52 13.79
C LEU A 62 -4.38 13.48 14.43
N ASP A 63 -3.38 13.90 15.19
CA ASP A 63 -2.45 13.00 15.89
C ASP A 63 -3.19 12.04 16.85
N ASN A 64 -4.15 12.55 17.62
CA ASN A 64 -5.01 11.73 18.48
C ASN A 64 -5.88 10.74 17.68
N SER A 65 -6.35 11.11 16.49
CA SER A 65 -7.12 10.20 15.64
C SER A 65 -6.26 9.06 15.10
N LEU A 66 -4.98 9.33 14.80
CA LEU A 66 -4.03 8.31 14.36
C LEU A 66 -3.77 7.25 15.43
N TYR A 67 -3.79 7.62 16.72
CA TYR A 67 -3.74 6.64 17.81
C TYR A 67 -4.83 5.57 17.68
N TYR A 68 -6.08 5.98 17.42
CA TYR A 68 -7.18 5.03 17.27
C TYR A 68 -7.06 4.20 15.98
N VAL A 69 -6.64 4.83 14.88
CA VAL A 69 -6.32 4.12 13.63
C VAL A 69 -5.29 3.02 13.87
N MET A 70 -4.19 3.33 14.58
CA MET A 70 -3.12 2.38 14.89
C MET A 70 -3.55 1.30 15.89
N SER A 71 -4.46 1.62 16.81
CA SER A 71 -5.04 0.66 17.75
C SER A 71 -5.99 -0.35 17.11
N GLY A 72 -6.45 -0.07 15.88
CA GLY A 72 -7.38 -0.92 15.14
C GLY A 72 -8.86 -0.78 15.53
N ASP A 73 -9.20 0.02 16.55
CA ASP A 73 -10.59 0.33 16.94
C ASP A 73 -11.24 1.25 15.91
N THR A 74 -11.79 0.65 14.85
CA THR A 74 -12.33 1.36 13.69
C THR A 74 -13.47 2.31 14.07
N ARG A 75 -14.26 1.98 15.08
CA ARG A 75 -15.37 2.82 15.55
C ARG A 75 -14.86 4.11 16.16
N LYS A 76 -13.95 4.02 17.13
CA LYS A 76 -13.34 5.21 17.75
C LYS A 76 -12.49 6.01 16.77
N ALA A 77 -11.82 5.33 15.84
CA ALA A 77 -11.07 5.99 14.78
C ALA A 77 -12.00 6.86 13.91
N ILE A 78 -13.13 6.32 13.45
CA ILE A 78 -14.12 7.07 12.65
C ILE A 78 -14.70 8.24 13.44
N GLU A 79 -15.06 8.05 14.71
CA GLU A 79 -15.57 9.13 15.57
C GLU A 79 -14.54 10.26 15.71
N SER A 80 -13.29 9.91 16.03
CA SER A 80 -12.20 10.87 16.19
C SER A 80 -11.83 11.58 14.88
N LEU A 81 -11.79 10.87 13.76
CA LEU A 81 -11.51 11.44 12.43
C LEU A 81 -12.61 12.42 12.00
N ASN A 82 -13.88 12.12 12.29
CA ASN A 82 -14.98 13.05 12.01
C ASN A 82 -14.86 14.35 12.82
N GLU A 83 -14.40 14.27 14.07
CA GLU A 83 -14.13 15.44 14.89
C GLU A 83 -12.96 16.26 14.31
N THR A 84 -11.85 15.60 13.96
CA THR A 84 -10.70 16.23 13.29
C THR A 84 -11.10 16.94 12.00
N ILE A 85 -11.91 16.31 11.15
CA ILE A 85 -12.41 16.91 9.90
C ILE A 85 -13.22 18.19 10.18
N LYS A 86 -14.07 18.18 11.20
CA LYS A 86 -14.83 19.37 11.60
C LYS A 86 -13.89 20.48 12.02
N ILE A 87 -12.94 20.21 12.91
CA ILE A 87 -12.01 21.22 13.44
C ILE A 87 -11.12 21.77 12.32
N ALA A 88 -10.51 20.89 11.52
CA ALA A 88 -9.64 21.25 10.40
C ALA A 88 -10.36 22.13 9.36
N ARG A 89 -11.65 21.89 9.13
CA ARG A 89 -12.47 22.74 8.26
C ARG A 89 -12.67 24.15 8.84
N HIS A 90 -12.96 24.27 10.14
CA HIS A 90 -13.14 25.57 10.78
C HIS A 90 -11.82 26.36 10.87
N SER A 91 -10.69 25.66 10.98
CA SER A 91 -9.36 26.28 11.04
C SER A 91 -8.69 26.49 9.69
N ASN A 92 -9.37 26.14 8.58
CA ASN A 92 -8.83 26.17 7.22
C ASN A 92 -7.49 25.42 7.07
N ASN A 93 -7.29 24.35 7.86
CA ASN A 93 -6.11 23.50 7.77
C ASN A 93 -6.35 22.40 6.72
N LEU A 94 -6.01 22.71 5.47
CA LEU A 94 -6.24 21.82 4.33
C LEU A 94 -5.46 20.50 4.45
N LEU A 95 -4.24 20.53 5.02
CA LEU A 95 -3.42 19.34 5.24
C LEU A 95 -4.14 18.35 6.16
N ALA A 96 -4.53 18.80 7.36
CA ALA A 96 -5.21 17.94 8.33
C ALA A 96 -6.56 17.47 7.81
N LEU A 97 -7.27 18.33 7.06
CA LEU A 97 -8.55 18.00 6.47
C LEU A 97 -8.45 16.89 5.43
N ILE A 98 -7.50 16.97 4.49
CA ILE A 98 -7.31 15.93 3.46
C ILE A 98 -6.86 14.61 4.09
N ILE A 99 -5.84 14.64 4.96
CA ILE A 99 -5.32 13.43 5.60
C ILE A 99 -6.41 12.73 6.42
N ALA A 100 -7.14 13.48 7.27
CA ALA A 100 -8.22 12.89 8.07
C ALA A 100 -9.36 12.34 7.20
N THR A 101 -9.65 12.96 6.05
CA THR A 101 -10.68 12.48 5.12
C THR A 101 -10.24 11.18 4.42
N CYS A 102 -8.98 11.06 4.00
CA CYS A 102 -8.45 9.81 3.46
C CYS A 102 -8.45 8.69 4.51
N GLN A 103 -7.92 8.95 5.71
CA GLN A 103 -7.93 7.97 6.80
C GLN A 103 -9.36 7.55 7.20
N LEU A 104 -10.34 8.46 7.11
CA LEU A 104 -11.74 8.13 7.32
C LEU A 104 -12.26 7.15 6.25
N ALA A 105 -11.87 7.34 4.99
CA ALA A 105 -12.22 6.40 3.92
C ALA A 105 -11.58 5.02 4.16
N ASP A 106 -10.32 4.97 4.58
CA ASP A 106 -9.64 3.71 4.91
C ASP A 106 -10.36 2.96 6.04
N MET A 107 -10.75 3.67 7.11
CA MET A 107 -11.52 3.08 8.20
C MET A 107 -12.91 2.61 7.75
N GLN A 108 -13.58 3.35 6.85
CA GLN A 108 -14.85 2.91 6.26
C GLN A 108 -14.68 1.65 5.42
N ALA A 109 -13.62 1.55 4.62
CA ALA A 109 -13.30 0.36 3.86
C ALA A 109 -13.00 -0.83 4.78
N LEU A 110 -12.30 -0.63 5.90
CA LEU A 110 -12.08 -1.68 6.90
C LEU A 110 -13.38 -2.13 7.59
N GLN A 111 -14.35 -1.24 7.77
CA GLN A 111 -15.72 -1.59 8.20
C GLN A 111 -16.56 -2.32 7.14
N GLY A 112 -15.99 -2.63 5.97
CA GLY A 112 -16.73 -3.27 4.88
C GLY A 112 -17.50 -2.29 4.00
N LYS A 113 -17.47 -0.98 4.28
CA LYS A 113 -18.33 0.03 3.62
C LYS A 113 -17.60 0.69 2.46
N MET A 114 -17.19 -0.09 1.47
CA MET A 114 -16.41 0.38 0.32
C MET A 114 -17.13 1.49 -0.48
N ASN A 115 -18.44 1.39 -0.65
CA ASN A 115 -19.21 2.43 -1.34
C ASN A 115 -19.17 3.77 -0.57
N GLN A 116 -19.22 3.72 0.76
CA GLN A 116 -19.10 4.92 1.59
C GLN A 116 -17.68 5.49 1.53
N ALA A 117 -16.66 4.63 1.59
CA ALA A 117 -15.25 5.01 1.45
C ALA A 117 -15.00 5.74 0.13
N TRP A 118 -15.53 5.22 -0.99
CA TRP A 118 -15.46 5.85 -2.30
C TRP A 118 -16.00 7.29 -2.30
N VAL A 119 -17.20 7.50 -1.73
CA VAL A 119 -17.81 8.83 -1.63
C VAL A 119 -16.98 9.76 -0.74
N THR A 120 -16.35 9.23 0.31
CA THR A 120 -15.45 10.00 1.18
C THR A 120 -14.18 10.42 0.42
N LEU A 121 -13.59 9.53 -0.39
CA LEU A 121 -12.44 9.88 -1.24
C LEU A 121 -12.80 10.90 -2.33
N GLN A 122 -14.01 10.85 -2.90
CA GLN A 122 -14.47 11.90 -3.83
C GLN A 122 -14.46 13.27 -3.17
N LYS A 123 -14.88 13.38 -1.90
CA LYS A 123 -14.76 14.64 -1.14
C LYS A 123 -13.31 15.06 -0.95
N ALA A 124 -12.41 14.12 -0.61
CA ALA A 124 -10.98 14.40 -0.48
C ALA A 124 -10.36 14.86 -1.81
N GLN A 125 -10.80 14.31 -2.93
CA GLN A 125 -10.35 14.70 -4.26
C GLN A 125 -10.64 16.17 -4.56
N TYR A 126 -11.88 16.62 -4.30
CA TYR A 126 -12.24 18.03 -4.46
C TYR A 126 -11.42 18.97 -3.57
N LEU A 127 -11.07 18.51 -2.37
CA LEU A 127 -10.24 19.28 -1.44
C LEU A 127 -8.76 19.33 -1.86
N ALA A 128 -8.28 18.31 -2.58
CA ALA A 128 -6.90 18.19 -3.02
C ALA A 128 -6.60 18.93 -4.34
N LEU A 129 -7.50 19.81 -4.79
CA LEU A 129 -7.29 20.69 -5.95
C LEU A 129 -6.76 22.05 -5.50
N GLY A 130 -5.67 22.49 -6.13
CA GLY A 130 -5.08 23.81 -5.97
C GLY A 130 -5.62 24.82 -7.00
N PRO A 131 -5.00 26.01 -7.11
CA PRO A 131 -5.35 27.01 -8.12
C PRO A 131 -5.33 26.42 -9.54
N GLU A 132 -6.29 26.82 -10.39
CA GLU A 132 -6.45 26.32 -11.76
C GLU A 132 -6.71 24.80 -11.84
N ASP A 133 -7.35 24.21 -10.83
CA ASP A 133 -7.66 22.78 -10.74
C ASP A 133 -6.43 21.86 -10.81
N LYS A 134 -5.25 22.39 -10.47
CA LYS A 134 -4.00 21.60 -10.43
C LYS A 134 -3.97 20.74 -9.17
N PRO A 135 -3.67 19.43 -9.27
CA PRO A 135 -3.62 18.55 -8.11
C PRO A 135 -2.50 18.97 -7.14
N LEU A 136 -2.84 19.08 -5.85
CA LEU A 136 -1.87 19.28 -4.77
C LEU A 136 -1.07 17.98 -4.53
N PRO A 137 0.13 18.01 -3.93
CA PRO A 137 0.88 16.79 -3.61
C PRO A 137 0.07 15.74 -2.81
N LEU A 138 -0.83 16.20 -1.92
CA LEU A 138 -1.71 15.35 -1.12
C LEU A 138 -2.76 14.58 -1.94
N SER A 139 -2.99 14.96 -3.21
CA SER A 139 -3.85 14.20 -4.14
C SER A 139 -3.34 12.77 -4.34
N GLY A 140 -2.03 12.53 -4.13
CA GLY A 140 -1.46 11.20 -4.20
C GLY A 140 -2.10 10.22 -3.21
N PHE A 141 -2.41 10.66 -1.98
CA PHE A 141 -3.11 9.82 -1.00
C PHE A 141 -4.53 9.46 -1.44
N VAL A 142 -5.22 10.42 -2.05
CA VAL A 142 -6.58 10.22 -2.56
C VAL A 142 -6.56 9.20 -3.70
N ASP A 143 -5.59 9.32 -4.60
CA ASP A 143 -5.42 8.41 -5.72
C ASP A 143 -5.05 7.00 -5.28
N VAL A 144 -4.18 6.85 -4.29
CA VAL A 144 -3.87 5.54 -3.70
C VAL A 144 -5.15 4.89 -3.14
N GLY A 145 -5.95 5.63 -2.36
CA GLY A 145 -7.21 5.10 -1.81
C GLY A 145 -8.21 4.68 -2.89
N PHE A 146 -8.37 5.45 -3.97
CA PHE A 146 -9.21 5.04 -5.09
C PHE A 146 -8.66 3.78 -5.78
N GLY A 147 -7.35 3.76 -6.01
CA GLY A 147 -6.64 2.64 -6.59
C GLY A 147 -6.82 1.34 -5.81
N GLU A 148 -6.80 1.40 -4.48
CA GLU A 148 -7.03 0.27 -3.59
C GLU A 148 -8.47 -0.26 -3.67
N ILE A 149 -9.48 0.62 -3.64
CA ILE A 149 -10.88 0.19 -3.79
C ILE A 149 -11.10 -0.46 -5.17
N LEU A 150 -10.54 0.12 -6.24
CA LEU A 150 -10.65 -0.43 -7.59
C LEU A 150 -9.92 -1.77 -7.72
N LEU A 151 -8.75 -1.90 -7.08
CA LEU A 151 -8.00 -3.16 -7.01
C LEU A 151 -8.84 -4.22 -6.32
N GLU A 152 -9.46 -3.91 -5.17
CA GLU A 152 -10.30 -4.86 -4.44
C GLU A 152 -11.58 -5.26 -5.20
N ARG A 153 -12.09 -4.37 -6.06
CA ARG A 153 -13.16 -4.65 -7.04
C ARG A 153 -12.69 -5.39 -8.29
N ASN A 154 -11.40 -5.71 -8.36
CA ASN A 154 -10.74 -6.34 -9.50
C ASN A 154 -10.85 -5.54 -10.82
N GLN A 155 -11.00 -4.21 -10.73
CA GLN A 155 -10.99 -3.26 -11.86
C GLN A 155 -9.55 -2.83 -12.19
N LEU A 156 -8.72 -3.80 -12.60
CA LEU A 156 -7.27 -3.67 -12.66
C LEU A 156 -6.77 -2.54 -13.57
N SER A 157 -7.43 -2.28 -14.70
CA SER A 157 -7.02 -1.22 -15.63
C SER A 157 -7.22 0.17 -15.04
N GLU A 158 -8.36 0.41 -14.39
CA GLU A 158 -8.66 1.69 -13.74
C GLU A 158 -7.79 1.87 -12.49
N ALA A 159 -7.60 0.80 -11.70
CA ALA A 159 -6.71 0.81 -10.54
C ALA A 159 -5.27 1.22 -10.90
N SER A 160 -4.76 0.78 -12.07
CA SER A 160 -3.42 1.16 -12.56
C SER A 160 -3.24 2.65 -12.70
N VAL A 161 -4.24 3.35 -13.26
CA VAL A 161 -4.17 4.79 -13.48
C VAL A 161 -4.06 5.53 -12.15
N TYR A 162 -4.90 5.16 -11.18
CA TYR A 162 -4.91 5.79 -9.87
C TYR A 162 -3.66 5.45 -9.05
N LEU A 163 -3.27 4.18 -8.95
CA LEU A 163 -2.09 3.78 -8.16
C LEU A 163 -0.79 4.35 -8.73
N GLU A 164 -0.60 4.34 -10.06
CA GLU A 164 0.60 4.90 -10.68
C GLU A 164 0.69 6.42 -10.45
N ARG A 165 -0.41 7.14 -10.65
CA ARG A 165 -0.47 8.59 -10.39
C ARG A 165 -0.25 8.89 -8.91
N GLY A 166 -0.88 8.10 -8.03
CA GLY A 166 -0.78 8.24 -6.59
C GLY A 166 0.64 8.08 -6.08
N VAL A 167 1.30 6.98 -6.43
CA VAL A 167 2.69 6.67 -6.04
C VAL A 167 3.67 7.74 -6.54
N ILE A 168 3.51 8.20 -7.78
CA ILE A 168 4.36 9.28 -8.33
C ILE A 168 4.15 10.59 -7.55
N ALA A 169 2.90 10.96 -7.29
CA ALA A 169 2.57 12.20 -6.57
C ALA A 169 3.04 12.15 -5.10
N SER A 170 2.93 10.99 -4.44
CA SER A 170 3.38 10.78 -3.07
C SER A 170 4.89 10.55 -2.94
N GLY A 171 5.63 10.39 -4.04
CA GLY A 171 7.05 10.00 -4.05
C GLY A 171 8.01 10.93 -3.29
N SER A 172 7.61 12.18 -3.01
CA SER A 172 8.38 13.13 -2.18
C SER A 172 8.03 13.06 -0.68
N TRP A 173 6.95 12.37 -0.31
CA TRP A 173 6.45 12.18 1.05
C TRP A 173 6.44 10.68 1.37
N LEU A 174 7.63 10.08 1.45
CA LEU A 174 7.81 8.63 1.70
C LEU A 174 7.05 8.11 2.94
N TRP A 175 6.72 8.97 3.89
CA TRP A 175 6.45 8.60 5.28
C TRP A 175 4.98 8.39 5.65
N LEU A 176 4.02 8.89 4.86
CA LEU A 176 2.59 8.85 5.24
C LEU A 176 1.69 8.10 4.24
N GLY A 177 2.25 7.35 3.29
CA GLY A 177 1.43 6.53 2.38
C GLY A 177 2.06 6.13 1.05
N ASN A 178 3.32 6.48 0.78
CA ASN A 178 4.01 5.95 -0.40
C ASN A 178 4.21 4.43 -0.29
N LEU A 179 4.55 3.92 0.90
CA LEU A 179 4.70 2.48 1.15
C LEU A 179 3.42 1.69 0.82
N GLY A 180 2.27 2.14 1.34
CA GLY A 180 0.97 1.52 1.06
C GLY A 180 0.63 1.54 -0.43
N GLY A 181 0.80 2.70 -1.09
CA GLY A 181 0.58 2.82 -2.54
C GLY A 181 1.47 1.91 -3.38
N MET A 182 2.77 1.79 -3.03
CA MET A 182 3.71 0.91 -3.72
C MET A 182 3.36 -0.57 -3.49
N ILE A 183 2.93 -0.95 -2.29
CA ILE A 183 2.45 -2.30 -1.98
C ILE A 183 1.21 -2.64 -2.83
N SER A 184 0.23 -1.73 -2.87
CA SER A 184 -0.97 -1.88 -3.67
C SER A 184 -0.66 -1.94 -5.17
N LEU A 185 0.33 -1.18 -5.64
CA LEU A 185 0.83 -1.25 -7.02
C LEU A 185 1.52 -2.60 -7.31
N ALA A 186 2.31 -3.14 -6.38
CA ALA A 186 2.92 -4.46 -6.53
C ALA A 186 1.86 -5.58 -6.59
N ARG A 187 0.83 -5.52 -5.75
CA ARG A 187 -0.34 -6.41 -5.81
C ARG A 187 -1.04 -6.31 -7.17
N LEU A 188 -1.28 -5.09 -7.65
CA LEU A 188 -1.88 -4.85 -8.96
C LEU A 188 -1.05 -5.46 -10.10
N ARG A 189 0.27 -5.24 -10.12
CA ARG A 189 1.16 -5.81 -11.16
C ARG A 189 1.08 -7.33 -11.18
N GLN A 190 1.08 -7.97 -10.02
CA GLN A 190 0.92 -9.41 -9.95
C GLN A 190 -0.45 -9.87 -10.45
N ALA A 191 -1.54 -9.19 -10.08
CA ALA A 191 -2.88 -9.49 -10.58
C ALA A 191 -3.01 -9.31 -12.11
N GLN A 192 -2.24 -8.40 -12.71
CA GLN A 192 -2.13 -8.22 -14.15
C GLN A 192 -1.26 -9.30 -14.85
N GLY A 193 -0.58 -10.16 -14.09
CA GLY A 193 0.38 -11.14 -14.60
C GLY A 193 1.82 -10.61 -14.74
N ASP A 194 2.08 -9.36 -14.39
CA ASP A 194 3.42 -8.76 -14.40
C ASP A 194 4.17 -9.08 -13.10
N ILE A 195 4.61 -10.34 -13.00
CA ILE A 195 5.37 -10.83 -11.84
C ILE A 195 6.70 -10.07 -11.68
N ALA A 196 7.38 -9.78 -12.79
CA ALA A 196 8.66 -9.09 -12.78
C ALA A 196 8.51 -7.64 -12.26
N GLY A 197 7.49 -6.91 -12.73
CA GLY A 197 7.17 -5.58 -12.23
C GLY A 197 6.77 -5.58 -10.76
N SER A 198 5.97 -6.56 -10.33
CA SER A 198 5.63 -6.74 -8.92
C SER A 198 6.88 -6.94 -8.03
N GLN A 199 7.77 -7.86 -8.41
CA GLN A 199 9.02 -8.13 -7.68
C GLN A 199 9.97 -6.94 -7.69
N ALA A 200 10.03 -6.18 -8.79
CA ALA A 200 10.85 -4.97 -8.89
C ALA A 200 10.40 -3.90 -7.90
N ILE A 201 9.08 -3.68 -7.80
CA ILE A 201 8.51 -2.75 -6.81
C ILE A 201 8.84 -3.21 -5.40
N ILE A 202 8.59 -4.48 -5.06
CA ILE A 202 8.91 -5.00 -3.71
C ILE A 202 10.39 -4.82 -3.38
N SER A 203 11.29 -5.09 -4.33
CA SER A 203 12.73 -4.92 -4.13
C SER A 203 13.13 -3.45 -3.94
N GLU A 204 12.45 -2.52 -4.61
CA GLU A 204 12.64 -1.08 -4.42
C GLU A 204 12.16 -0.65 -3.04
N VAL A 205 10.97 -1.10 -2.64
CA VAL A 205 10.38 -0.81 -1.34
C VAL A 205 11.25 -1.37 -0.21
N SER A 206 11.76 -2.61 -0.32
CA SER A 206 12.69 -3.19 0.66
C SER A 206 13.95 -2.33 0.81
N ARG A 207 14.52 -1.87 -0.31
CA ARG A 207 15.73 -1.02 -0.27
C ARG A 207 15.45 0.33 0.36
N ALA A 208 14.27 0.90 0.08
CA ALA A 208 13.83 2.15 0.69
C ALA A 208 13.68 2.00 2.21
N ALA A 209 12.94 0.97 2.66
CA ALA A 209 12.73 0.67 4.07
C ALA A 209 14.03 0.47 4.84
N MET A 210 15.01 -0.24 4.28
CA MET A 210 16.34 -0.41 4.89
C MET A 210 17.18 0.87 4.92
N SER A 211 16.90 1.84 4.05
CA SER A 211 17.66 3.08 3.93
C SER A 211 17.10 4.23 4.77
N THR A 212 15.85 4.11 5.22
CA THR A 212 15.15 5.11 6.02
C THR A 212 14.90 4.54 7.41
N GLU A 213 15.33 5.23 8.48
CA GLU A 213 14.95 4.89 9.87
C GLU A 213 13.49 5.29 10.15
N SER A 214 12.56 4.92 9.26
CA SER A 214 11.29 5.62 9.10
C SER A 214 10.13 5.17 9.96
N SER A 215 9.91 3.87 9.95
CA SER A 215 9.12 3.20 10.95
C SER A 215 9.87 1.92 11.31
N GLN A 216 9.79 1.54 12.58
CA GLN A 216 10.29 0.25 13.05
C GLN A 216 9.65 -0.95 12.31
N TRP A 217 8.55 -0.71 11.60
CA TRP A 217 7.69 -1.74 11.03
C TRP A 217 7.74 -1.87 9.51
N ASP A 218 8.43 -0.96 8.80
CA ASP A 218 8.43 -0.95 7.33
C ASP A 218 8.95 -2.28 6.76
N ASP A 219 10.06 -2.80 7.31
CA ASP A 219 10.64 -4.09 6.92
C ASP A 219 9.66 -5.26 7.14
N SER A 220 8.86 -5.21 8.22
CA SER A 220 7.86 -6.22 8.53
C SER A 220 6.71 -6.20 7.53
N VAL A 221 6.22 -5.02 7.17
CA VAL A 221 5.16 -4.90 6.15
C VAL A 221 5.65 -5.45 4.81
N VAL A 222 6.87 -5.08 4.41
CA VAL A 222 7.47 -5.49 3.12
C VAL A 222 7.72 -6.99 3.06
N ALA A 223 8.25 -7.59 4.13
CA ALA A 223 8.41 -9.04 4.18
C ALA A 223 7.07 -9.78 4.11
N ALA A 224 6.05 -9.29 4.80
CA ALA A 224 4.72 -9.91 4.81
C ALA A 224 4.05 -9.88 3.43
N ILE A 225 4.12 -8.75 2.70
CA ILE A 225 3.61 -8.69 1.33
C ILE A 225 4.40 -9.60 0.39
N ALA A 226 5.73 -9.71 0.54
CA ALA A 226 6.53 -10.61 -0.27
C ALA A 226 6.09 -12.07 -0.11
N VAL A 227 5.83 -12.49 1.14
CA VAL A 227 5.27 -13.81 1.45
C VAL A 227 3.89 -14.01 0.80
N ARG A 228 2.96 -13.05 0.96
CA ARG A 228 1.62 -13.14 0.34
C ARG A 228 1.69 -13.23 -1.18
N LEU A 229 2.54 -12.42 -1.82
CA LEU A 229 2.70 -12.45 -3.27
C LEU A 229 3.30 -13.79 -3.73
N ALA A 230 4.22 -14.38 -2.97
CA ALA A 230 4.75 -15.73 -3.27
C ALA A 230 3.67 -16.82 -3.14
N LEU A 231 2.86 -16.76 -2.08
CA LEU A 231 1.74 -17.68 -1.87
C LEU A 231 0.70 -17.61 -3.00
N GLN A 232 0.39 -16.40 -3.49
CA GLN A 232 -0.50 -16.20 -4.64
C GLN A 232 0.06 -16.80 -5.95
N ARG A 233 1.38 -16.81 -6.11
CA ARG A 233 2.05 -17.51 -7.23
C ARG A 233 2.14 -19.02 -7.02
N ASN A 234 1.63 -19.53 -5.89
CA ASN A 234 1.78 -20.91 -5.45
C ASN A 234 3.25 -21.34 -5.32
N ASP A 235 4.14 -20.38 -5.03
CA ASP A 235 5.57 -20.56 -4.81
C ASP A 235 5.85 -20.66 -3.32
N LEU A 236 5.66 -21.87 -2.79
CA LEU A 236 5.78 -22.15 -1.36
C LEU A 236 7.22 -22.02 -0.85
N ASP A 237 8.20 -22.35 -1.70
CA ASP A 237 9.62 -22.27 -1.35
C ASP A 237 10.05 -20.82 -1.16
N GLU A 238 9.66 -19.93 -2.08
CA GLU A 238 9.95 -18.50 -1.93
C GLU A 238 9.16 -17.89 -0.74
N ALA A 239 7.91 -18.31 -0.52
CA ALA A 239 7.13 -17.86 0.64
C ALA A 239 7.80 -18.23 1.97
N GLU A 240 8.23 -19.48 2.13
CA GLU A 240 8.92 -19.96 3.34
C GLU A 240 10.28 -19.25 3.51
N LYS A 241 11.01 -19.03 2.40
CA LYS A 241 12.29 -18.30 2.40
C LYS A 241 12.10 -16.84 2.83
N CYS A 242 11.14 -16.12 2.25
CA CYS A 242 10.84 -14.74 2.63
C CYS A 242 10.46 -14.64 4.11
N TRP A 243 9.65 -15.58 4.62
CA TRP A 243 9.30 -15.62 6.04
C TRP A 243 10.54 -15.79 6.91
N LYS A 244 11.40 -16.76 6.62
CA LYS A 244 12.62 -17.05 7.42
C LYS A 244 13.68 -15.95 7.37
N GLN A 245 13.73 -15.17 6.29
CA GLN A 245 14.67 -14.05 6.14
C GLN A 245 14.21 -12.77 6.85
N SER A 246 12.95 -12.73 7.28
CA SER A 246 12.40 -11.62 8.05
C SER A 246 12.75 -11.70 9.54
N SER A 247 12.40 -10.66 10.30
CA SER A 247 12.48 -10.64 11.76
C SER A 247 11.27 -11.31 12.46
N PHE A 248 10.40 -11.99 11.72
CA PHE A 248 9.24 -12.67 12.27
C PHE A 248 9.64 -13.85 13.16
N PRO A 249 8.80 -14.22 14.14
CA PRO A 249 8.98 -15.48 14.85
C PRO A 249 8.85 -16.67 13.90
N ASP A 250 9.23 -17.86 14.37
CA ASP A 250 8.96 -19.11 13.65
C ASP A 250 7.47 -19.17 13.28
N PHE A 251 7.16 -19.63 12.07
CA PHE A 251 5.79 -19.57 11.55
C PHE A 251 4.79 -20.42 12.37
N LEU A 252 5.20 -21.28 13.29
CA LEU A 252 4.30 -21.97 14.22
C LEU A 252 4.09 -21.21 15.54
N THR A 253 4.99 -20.29 15.87
CA THR A 253 4.95 -19.50 17.10
C THR A 253 3.94 -18.37 16.97
N GLU A 254 3.17 -18.13 18.03
CA GLU A 254 2.17 -17.06 18.05
C GLU A 254 2.84 -15.68 17.91
N ILE A 255 2.31 -14.86 17.02
CA ILE A 255 2.61 -13.42 17.02
C ILE A 255 1.74 -12.78 18.10
N HIS A 256 2.35 -12.06 19.04
CA HIS A 256 1.59 -11.40 20.10
C HIS A 256 1.03 -10.05 19.61
N MET A 257 -0.23 -9.76 19.94
CA MET A 257 -0.90 -8.51 19.56
C MET A 257 -0.14 -7.25 20.00
N GLY A 258 0.53 -7.28 21.16
CA GLY A 258 1.30 -6.14 21.67
C GLY A 258 2.65 -5.90 20.97
N ALA A 259 3.07 -6.77 20.06
CA ALA A 259 4.36 -6.65 19.38
C ALA A 259 4.32 -5.68 18.18
N TYR A 260 3.14 -5.37 17.65
CA TYR A 260 2.96 -4.53 16.47
C TYR A 260 1.72 -3.63 16.62
N PRO A 261 1.62 -2.51 15.88
CA PRO A 261 0.34 -1.83 15.67
C PRO A 261 -0.72 -2.82 15.16
N TYR A 262 -1.98 -2.64 15.56
CA TYR A 262 -3.00 -3.68 15.38
C TYR A 262 -3.21 -4.06 13.90
N HIS A 263 -3.23 -3.08 12.99
CA HIS A 263 -3.41 -3.32 11.55
C HIS A 263 -2.26 -4.16 10.96
N LEU A 264 -1.05 -4.01 11.47
CA LEU A 264 0.09 -4.83 11.06
C LEU A 264 0.03 -6.21 11.71
N TYR A 265 -0.31 -6.27 13.00
CA TYR A 265 -0.53 -7.53 13.71
C TYR A 265 -1.53 -8.44 12.97
N GLU A 266 -2.71 -7.93 12.61
CA GLU A 266 -3.70 -8.74 11.87
C GLU A 266 -3.16 -9.19 10.51
N TYR A 267 -2.46 -8.32 9.79
CA TYR A 267 -1.93 -8.62 8.47
C TYR A 267 -0.87 -9.71 8.54
N LEU A 268 0.00 -9.67 9.56
CA LEU A 268 1.01 -10.69 9.82
C LEU A 268 0.38 -12.02 10.22
N VAL A 269 -0.60 -12.04 11.12
CA VAL A 269 -1.29 -13.28 11.53
C VAL A 269 -2.02 -13.92 10.35
N LEU A 270 -2.72 -13.14 9.52
CA LEU A 270 -3.38 -13.67 8.32
C LEU A 270 -2.36 -14.23 7.31
N THR A 271 -1.23 -13.55 7.14
CA THR A 271 -0.11 -14.04 6.30
C THR A 271 0.47 -15.34 6.84
N GLN A 272 0.69 -15.41 8.16
CA GLN A 272 1.16 -16.59 8.88
C GLN A 272 0.21 -17.77 8.65
N VAL A 273 -1.09 -17.57 8.87
CA VAL A 273 -2.13 -18.58 8.69
C VAL A 273 -2.14 -19.08 7.25
N HIS A 274 -2.04 -18.19 6.26
CA HIS A 274 -2.01 -18.58 4.85
C HIS A 274 -0.80 -19.49 4.54
N LEU A 275 0.38 -19.13 5.08
CA LEU A 275 1.60 -19.93 4.94
C LEU A 275 1.47 -21.30 5.63
N ILE A 276 1.04 -21.34 6.91
CA ILE A 276 0.85 -22.58 7.66
C ILE A 276 -0.19 -23.49 6.97
N THR A 277 -1.31 -22.92 6.52
CA THR A 277 -2.38 -23.68 5.85
C THR A 277 -1.87 -24.31 4.56
N THR A 278 -1.10 -23.55 3.77
CA THR A 278 -0.53 -24.04 2.51
C THR A 278 0.51 -25.15 2.76
N LEU A 279 1.39 -24.98 3.75
CA LEU A 279 2.34 -26.01 4.19
C LEU A 279 1.63 -27.26 4.71
N GLY A 280 0.59 -27.07 5.53
CA GLY A 280 -0.22 -28.14 6.10
C GLY A 280 -0.90 -28.98 5.03
N LYS A 281 -1.52 -28.31 4.04
CA LYS A 281 -2.13 -28.97 2.87
C LYS A 281 -1.08 -29.72 2.04
N SER A 282 0.05 -29.10 1.72
CA SER A 282 1.10 -29.71 0.89
C SER A 282 1.77 -30.92 1.56
N LYS A 283 1.91 -30.91 2.89
CA LYS A 283 2.58 -31.97 3.67
C LYS A 283 1.61 -32.98 4.28
N GLY A 284 0.29 -32.78 4.14
CA GLY A 284 -0.73 -33.58 4.82
C GLY A 284 -0.64 -33.49 6.36
N ASN A 285 -0.21 -32.33 6.89
CA ASN A 285 0.06 -32.16 8.31
C ASN A 285 -1.11 -31.48 9.03
N ASN A 286 -1.94 -32.29 9.70
CA ASN A 286 -3.11 -31.79 10.44
C ASN A 286 -2.74 -30.89 11.63
N VAL A 287 -1.55 -31.03 12.22
CA VAL A 287 -1.11 -30.14 13.31
C VAL A 287 -1.02 -28.70 12.82
N TYR A 288 -0.53 -28.49 11.60
CA TYR A 288 -0.44 -27.17 10.98
C TYR A 288 -1.84 -26.60 10.68
N LEU A 289 -2.75 -27.44 10.21
CA LEU A 289 -4.13 -27.05 9.93
C LEU A 289 -4.89 -26.66 11.20
N HIS A 290 -4.74 -27.42 12.28
CA HIS A 290 -5.33 -27.08 13.58
C HIS A 290 -4.73 -25.79 14.15
N ARG A 291 -3.39 -25.61 14.03
CA ARG A 291 -2.74 -24.36 14.45
C ARG A 291 -3.28 -23.15 13.68
N SER A 292 -3.52 -23.30 12.38
CA SER A 292 -4.12 -22.26 11.55
C SER A 292 -5.53 -21.90 12.02
N ALA A 293 -6.35 -22.90 12.39
CA ALA A 293 -7.69 -22.67 12.93
C ALA A 293 -7.66 -21.92 14.27
N GLU A 294 -6.77 -22.30 15.20
CA GLU A 294 -6.61 -21.63 16.51
C GLU A 294 -6.26 -20.15 16.37
N LEU A 295 -5.32 -19.82 15.49
CA LEU A 295 -4.92 -18.43 15.22
C LEU A 295 -6.08 -17.62 14.62
N LEU A 296 -6.85 -18.21 13.70
CA LEU A 296 -8.02 -17.58 13.10
C LEU A 296 -9.14 -17.33 14.12
N ASP A 297 -9.40 -18.29 15.02
CA ASP A 297 -10.43 -18.14 16.06
C ASP A 297 -10.08 -17.01 17.04
N THR A 298 -8.80 -16.89 17.40
CA THR A 298 -8.30 -15.80 18.25
C THR A 298 -8.45 -14.44 17.55
N LEU A 299 -8.03 -14.34 16.29
CA LEU A 299 -8.12 -13.10 15.52
C LEU A 299 -9.57 -12.69 15.22
N SER A 300 -10.47 -13.66 15.04
CA SER A 300 -11.89 -13.43 14.74
C SER A 300 -12.59 -12.62 15.82
N LEU A 301 -12.33 -12.94 17.09
CA LEU A 301 -12.92 -12.21 18.24
C LEU A 301 -12.55 -10.72 18.20
N GLU A 302 -11.29 -10.42 17.86
CA GLU A 302 -10.79 -9.05 17.80
C GLU A 302 -11.29 -8.31 16.55
N ALA A 303 -11.33 -8.99 15.39
CA ALA A 303 -11.88 -8.43 14.16
C ALA A 303 -13.36 -8.06 14.30
N ILE A 304 -14.15 -8.85 15.05
CA ILE A 304 -15.54 -8.52 15.39
C ILE A 304 -15.60 -7.34 16.35
N ARG A 305 -14.83 -7.37 17.45
CA ARG A 305 -14.79 -6.30 18.46
C ARG A 305 -14.45 -4.93 17.84
N CYS A 306 -13.52 -4.92 16.89
CA CYS A 306 -13.04 -3.73 16.19
C CYS A 306 -13.84 -3.38 14.93
N GLU A 307 -14.92 -4.11 14.63
CA GLU A 307 -15.77 -3.92 13.43
C GLU A 307 -14.98 -3.97 12.11
N ARG A 308 -13.96 -4.82 12.00
CA ARG A 308 -13.12 -4.96 10.80
C ARG A 308 -13.70 -6.02 9.86
N VAL A 309 -14.74 -5.66 9.13
CA VAL A 309 -15.46 -6.56 8.22
C VAL A 309 -14.55 -7.08 7.10
N THR A 310 -13.64 -6.26 6.56
CA THR A 310 -12.67 -6.72 5.55
C THR A 310 -11.80 -7.85 6.10
N THR A 311 -11.28 -7.70 7.32
CA THR A 311 -10.52 -8.75 8.02
C THR A 311 -11.39 -9.99 8.26
N GLN A 312 -12.67 -9.82 8.65
CA GLN A 312 -13.59 -10.95 8.84
C GLN A 312 -13.84 -11.73 7.55
N ILE A 313 -13.97 -11.06 6.40
CA ILE A 313 -14.08 -11.72 5.08
C ILE A 313 -12.85 -12.58 4.83
N GLU A 314 -11.64 -12.04 5.04
CA GLU A 314 -10.39 -12.80 4.86
C GLU A 314 -10.30 -14.00 5.83
N ILE A 315 -10.66 -13.81 7.09
CA ILE A 315 -10.71 -14.88 8.09
C ILE A 315 -11.63 -16.00 7.62
N PHE A 316 -12.84 -15.69 7.14
CA PHE A 316 -13.76 -16.71 6.65
C PHE A 316 -13.22 -17.44 5.40
N ILE A 317 -12.54 -16.73 4.50
CA ILE A 317 -11.86 -17.36 3.36
C ILE A 317 -10.80 -18.36 3.86
N LEU A 318 -9.92 -17.95 4.78
CA LEU A 318 -8.87 -18.81 5.32
C LEU A 318 -9.43 -19.97 6.15
N GLN A 319 -10.45 -19.73 6.98
CA GLN A 319 -11.14 -20.79 7.72
C GLN A 319 -11.76 -21.81 6.74
N SER A 320 -12.36 -21.36 5.64
CA SER A 320 -12.90 -22.27 4.61
C SER A 320 -11.80 -23.11 3.97
N ASN A 321 -10.63 -22.53 3.70
CA ASN A 321 -9.48 -23.22 3.13
C ASN A 321 -8.91 -24.26 4.11
N VAL A 322 -8.83 -23.95 5.41
CA VAL A 322 -8.42 -24.90 6.46
C VAL A 322 -9.42 -26.06 6.54
N GLN A 323 -10.73 -25.80 6.53
CA GLN A 323 -11.76 -26.84 6.58
C GLN A 323 -11.71 -27.76 5.37
N LEU A 324 -11.48 -27.23 4.17
CA LEU A 324 -11.28 -28.04 2.98
C LEU A 324 -10.04 -28.95 3.13
N ALA A 325 -8.93 -28.41 3.61
CA ALA A 325 -7.70 -29.17 3.82
C ALA A 325 -7.87 -30.28 4.89
N LEU A 326 -8.76 -30.10 5.86
CA LEU A 326 -9.16 -31.12 6.84
C LEU A 326 -10.19 -32.13 6.30
N GLY A 327 -10.67 -31.98 5.06
CA GLY A 327 -11.68 -32.84 4.43
C GLY A 327 -13.13 -32.48 4.75
N ASN A 328 -13.38 -31.37 5.45
CA ASN A 328 -14.71 -30.94 5.90
C ASN A 328 -15.39 -30.03 4.86
N LEU A 329 -15.65 -30.56 3.66
CA LEU A 329 -16.16 -29.78 2.53
C LEU A 329 -17.45 -29.01 2.82
N MET A 330 -18.42 -29.63 3.49
CA MET A 330 -19.70 -28.98 3.81
C MET A 330 -19.50 -27.73 4.68
N GLN A 331 -18.61 -27.82 5.67
CA GLN A 331 -18.28 -26.70 6.54
C GLN A 331 -17.49 -25.64 5.77
N ALA A 332 -16.52 -26.04 4.95
CA ALA A 332 -15.76 -25.12 4.09
C ALA A 332 -16.68 -24.27 3.21
N LYS A 333 -17.66 -24.91 2.55
CA LYS A 333 -18.66 -24.24 1.73
C LYS A 333 -19.50 -23.26 2.54
N LYS A 334 -20.07 -23.70 3.67
CA LYS A 334 -20.87 -22.85 4.54
C LYS A 334 -20.09 -21.60 4.99
N THR A 335 -18.84 -21.77 5.41
CA THR A 335 -17.99 -20.65 5.84
C THR A 335 -17.69 -19.70 4.68
N LEU A 336 -17.35 -20.22 3.49
CA LEU A 336 -17.08 -19.36 2.32
C LEU A 336 -18.35 -18.59 1.87
N PHE A 337 -19.52 -19.20 1.97
CA PHE A 337 -20.79 -18.53 1.69
C PHE A 337 -21.02 -17.31 2.58
N THR A 338 -20.68 -17.39 3.86
CA THR A 338 -20.73 -16.24 4.77
C THR A 338 -19.80 -15.12 4.28
N ALA A 339 -18.58 -15.45 3.86
CA ALA A 339 -17.63 -14.47 3.32
C ALA A 339 -18.17 -13.78 2.07
N LEU A 340 -18.70 -14.56 1.11
CA LEU A 340 -19.27 -14.05 -0.13
C LEU A 340 -20.48 -13.14 0.13
N ALA A 341 -21.37 -13.53 1.06
CA ALA A 341 -22.55 -12.74 1.40
C ALA A 341 -22.20 -11.38 2.04
N LEU A 342 -21.09 -11.31 2.78
CA LEU A 342 -20.56 -10.05 3.32
C LEU A 342 -19.88 -9.19 2.25
N GLY A 343 -19.16 -9.82 1.30
CA GLY A 343 -18.35 -9.12 0.32
C GLY A 343 -19.11 -8.62 -0.92
N GLU A 344 -20.08 -9.38 -1.42
CA GLU A 344 -20.75 -9.08 -2.69
C GLU A 344 -21.47 -7.70 -2.71
N PRO A 345 -22.24 -7.29 -1.68
CA PRO A 345 -22.97 -6.03 -1.71
C PRO A 345 -22.08 -4.78 -1.87
N GLU A 346 -20.82 -4.89 -1.44
CA GLU A 346 -19.85 -3.79 -1.42
C GLU A 346 -18.83 -3.88 -2.57
N GLY A 347 -18.91 -4.97 -3.34
CA GLY A 347 -18.12 -5.21 -4.55
C GLY A 347 -16.77 -5.87 -4.31
N TYR A 348 -16.54 -6.52 -3.15
CA TYR A 348 -15.30 -7.25 -2.91
C TYR A 348 -15.13 -8.38 -3.94
N PHE A 349 -13.98 -8.44 -4.61
CA PHE A 349 -13.72 -9.45 -5.63
C PHE A 349 -12.30 -10.02 -5.51
N ARG A 350 -11.29 -9.14 -5.43
CA ARG A 350 -9.88 -9.49 -5.39
C ARG A 350 -9.52 -10.33 -4.17
N ILE A 351 -10.04 -9.97 -2.99
CA ILE A 351 -9.84 -10.72 -1.75
C ILE A 351 -10.20 -12.22 -1.88
N PHE A 352 -11.24 -12.56 -2.65
CA PHE A 352 -11.63 -13.94 -2.91
C PHE A 352 -10.68 -14.63 -3.88
N LEU A 353 -10.25 -13.92 -4.93
CA LEU A 353 -9.28 -14.45 -5.88
C LEU A 353 -7.90 -14.68 -5.23
N ASP A 354 -7.50 -13.80 -4.34
CA ASP A 354 -6.28 -13.89 -3.53
C ASP A 354 -6.33 -15.04 -2.51
N GLY A 355 -7.51 -15.61 -2.25
CA GLY A 355 -7.70 -16.82 -1.45
C GLY A 355 -7.11 -18.10 -2.06
N GLY A 356 -6.73 -18.06 -3.34
CA GLY A 356 -5.93 -19.09 -4.00
C GLY A 356 -6.70 -20.36 -4.40
N SER A 357 -5.95 -21.45 -4.60
CA SER A 357 -6.46 -22.67 -5.23
C SER A 357 -7.58 -23.36 -4.44
N SER A 358 -7.49 -23.38 -3.11
CA SER A 358 -8.53 -23.93 -2.24
C SER A 358 -9.85 -23.16 -2.37
N THR A 359 -9.80 -21.83 -2.43
CA THR A 359 -11.00 -21.00 -2.62
C THR A 359 -11.62 -21.24 -4.00
N ALA A 360 -10.81 -21.34 -5.06
CA ALA A 360 -11.27 -21.68 -6.40
C ALA A 360 -11.97 -23.05 -6.47
N GLU A 361 -11.43 -24.04 -5.75
CA GLU A 361 -12.00 -25.40 -5.65
C GLU A 361 -13.38 -25.36 -5.01
N ILE A 362 -13.52 -24.69 -3.85
CA ILE A 362 -14.79 -24.57 -3.14
C ILE A 362 -15.82 -23.84 -4.02
N LEU A 363 -15.47 -22.72 -4.63
CA LEU A 363 -16.37 -21.96 -5.51
C LEU A 363 -16.88 -22.78 -6.71
N THR A 364 -16.01 -23.62 -7.29
CA THR A 364 -16.39 -24.50 -8.41
C THR A 364 -17.46 -25.50 -7.99
N GLN A 365 -17.40 -25.99 -6.74
CA GLN A 365 -18.40 -26.90 -6.17
C GLN A 365 -19.67 -26.18 -5.70
N CYS A 366 -19.58 -24.92 -5.26
CA CYS A 366 -20.74 -24.10 -4.91
C CYS A 366 -21.58 -23.73 -6.12
N ARG A 367 -20.94 -23.55 -7.29
CA ARG A 367 -21.60 -23.14 -8.54
C ARG A 367 -22.77 -24.05 -8.95
N THR A 368 -22.72 -25.34 -8.63
CA THR A 368 -23.76 -26.31 -9.03
C THR A 368 -24.97 -26.34 -8.11
N GLU A 369 -24.89 -25.71 -6.94
CA GLU A 369 -25.93 -25.78 -5.89
C GLU A 369 -26.71 -24.48 -5.72
N LEU A 370 -26.23 -23.38 -6.32
CA LEU A 370 -26.89 -22.08 -6.26
C LEU A 370 -28.13 -22.07 -7.17
N MET A 371 -29.28 -21.77 -6.58
CA MET A 371 -30.50 -21.43 -7.32
C MET A 371 -30.34 -20.05 -7.95
N ASP A 372 -30.86 -19.86 -9.17
CA ASP A 372 -30.93 -18.55 -9.81
C ASP A 372 -32.04 -17.72 -9.12
N SER A 373 -31.68 -17.06 -8.04
CA SER A 373 -32.52 -16.09 -7.32
C SER A 373 -31.71 -14.82 -7.10
N ASP A 374 -32.20 -13.69 -7.63
CA ASP A 374 -31.49 -12.40 -7.58
C ASP A 374 -31.57 -11.70 -6.21
N ASN A 375 -32.36 -12.22 -5.27
CA ASN A 375 -32.66 -11.56 -3.99
C ASN A 375 -31.92 -12.13 -2.77
N VAL A 376 -30.96 -13.04 -2.96
CA VAL A 376 -30.20 -13.64 -1.86
C VAL A 376 -28.72 -13.59 -2.16
N PHE A 377 -27.92 -13.14 -1.19
CA PHE A 377 -26.47 -13.16 -1.27
C PHE A 377 -25.90 -14.49 -0.75
N PRO A 378 -24.86 -15.05 -1.40
CA PRO A 378 -24.27 -14.56 -2.64
C PRO A 378 -25.10 -14.94 -3.89
N SER A 379 -25.11 -14.07 -4.90
CA SER A 379 -25.82 -14.34 -6.15
C SER A 379 -25.09 -15.38 -7.01
N SER A 380 -25.84 -16.14 -7.80
CA SER A 380 -25.27 -17.13 -8.72
C SER A 380 -24.35 -16.46 -9.76
N THR A 381 -24.68 -15.25 -10.20
CA THR A 381 -23.89 -14.45 -11.15
C THR A 381 -22.53 -14.06 -10.58
N PHE A 382 -22.50 -13.59 -9.33
CA PHE A 382 -21.24 -13.22 -8.67
C PHE A 382 -20.29 -14.42 -8.54
N VAL A 383 -20.80 -15.56 -8.07
CA VAL A 383 -20.00 -16.80 -7.97
C VAL A 383 -19.53 -17.30 -9.34
N LYS A 384 -20.39 -17.24 -10.37
CA LYS A 384 -20.00 -17.58 -11.77
C LYS A 384 -18.86 -16.68 -12.26
N ASN A 385 -18.92 -15.38 -11.98
CA ASN A 385 -17.88 -14.41 -12.35
C ASN A 385 -16.55 -14.70 -11.65
N LEU A 386 -16.55 -14.97 -10.35
CA LEU A 386 -15.34 -15.36 -9.60
C LEU A 386 -14.68 -16.62 -10.20
N VAL A 387 -15.47 -17.67 -10.46
CA VAL A 387 -14.96 -18.92 -11.06
C VAL A 387 -14.35 -18.66 -12.44
N ASN A 388 -14.97 -17.80 -13.26
CA ASN A 388 -14.45 -17.45 -14.58
C ASN A 388 -13.14 -16.65 -14.47
N SER A 389 -13.04 -15.70 -13.53
CA SER A 389 -11.83 -14.92 -13.29
C SER A 389 -10.67 -15.81 -12.84
N PHE A 390 -10.89 -16.76 -11.91
CA PHE A 390 -9.88 -17.76 -11.55
C PHE A 390 -9.36 -18.55 -12.76
N ARG A 391 -10.23 -18.94 -13.69
CA ARG A 391 -9.82 -19.65 -14.91
C ARG A 391 -9.01 -18.76 -15.85
N ASN A 392 -9.32 -17.48 -15.92
CA ASN A 392 -8.61 -16.54 -16.78
C ASN A 392 -7.24 -16.20 -16.22
N GLU A 393 -7.10 -15.97 -14.91
CA GLU A 393 -5.81 -15.70 -14.25
C GLU A 393 -4.88 -16.92 -14.31
N ASN A 394 -5.41 -18.14 -14.13
CA ASN A 394 -4.61 -19.37 -14.29
C ASN A 394 -4.16 -19.64 -15.74
N LYS A 395 -4.78 -19.01 -16.74
CA LYS A 395 -4.33 -19.08 -18.15
C LYS A 395 -3.21 -18.09 -18.46
N ILE A 396 -3.00 -17.08 -17.61
CA ILE A 396 -1.85 -16.19 -17.69
C ILE A 396 -0.64 -17.02 -17.24
N GLN A 397 -0.04 -17.75 -18.20
CA GLN A 397 1.16 -18.52 -17.95
C GLN A 397 2.24 -17.62 -17.33
N PRO A 398 3.05 -18.13 -16.37
CA PRO A 398 4.30 -17.45 -16.05
C PRO A 398 5.09 -17.31 -17.35
N PRO A 399 5.70 -16.15 -17.64
CA PRO A 399 6.57 -16.04 -18.79
C PRO A 399 7.62 -17.14 -18.68
N GLN A 400 7.72 -17.98 -19.72
CA GLN A 400 8.76 -18.98 -19.83
C GLN A 400 10.09 -18.30 -19.53
N VAL A 401 10.90 -18.94 -18.69
CA VAL A 401 12.25 -18.50 -18.35
C VAL A 401 13.07 -18.42 -19.63
N VAL A 402 13.04 -17.26 -20.29
CA VAL A 402 13.98 -16.88 -21.33
C VAL A 402 15.01 -16.01 -20.63
N GLY A 403 16.25 -16.48 -20.68
CA GLY A 403 17.36 -16.02 -19.84
C GLY A 403 17.54 -14.50 -19.79
N GLN A 404 17.93 -14.03 -18.60
CA GLN A 404 18.58 -12.76 -18.31
C GLN A 404 18.24 -11.60 -19.27
N VAL A 405 17.13 -10.89 -19.05
CA VAL A 405 16.96 -9.55 -19.64
C VAL A 405 16.34 -8.56 -18.65
N ASN A 406 17.23 -7.70 -18.14
CA ASN A 406 17.15 -6.24 -17.99
C ASN A 406 15.84 -5.56 -17.53
N ILE A 407 15.94 -4.99 -16.32
CA ILE A 407 15.03 -4.08 -15.61
C ILE A 407 14.51 -2.96 -16.54
N LYS A 408 13.18 -2.77 -16.58
CA LYS A 408 12.52 -1.62 -17.23
C LYS A 408 11.93 -0.68 -16.18
N GLU A 409 12.45 0.55 -16.13
CA GLU A 409 11.86 1.73 -15.49
C GLU A 409 10.97 2.51 -16.49
N PRO A 410 10.02 3.36 -16.03
CA PRO A 410 9.01 3.98 -16.89
C PRO A 410 9.63 4.97 -17.89
N ALA A 411 9.22 4.87 -19.17
CA ALA A 411 9.74 5.66 -20.28
C ALA A 411 8.62 6.43 -20.99
N ILE A 412 8.90 7.69 -21.35
CA ILE A 412 8.01 8.55 -22.13
C ILE A 412 8.01 8.06 -23.59
N LYS A 413 6.82 7.85 -24.16
CA LYS A 413 6.62 7.32 -25.52
C LYS A 413 6.52 8.48 -26.50
N VAL A 414 7.46 8.59 -27.44
CA VAL A 414 7.33 9.45 -28.62
C VAL A 414 7.33 8.54 -29.85
N MET A 415 6.28 8.63 -30.66
CA MET A 415 6.12 7.86 -31.89
C MET A 415 6.60 8.70 -33.08
N ASP A 416 7.70 8.30 -33.72
CA ASP A 416 7.81 8.29 -35.19
C ASP A 416 8.94 7.34 -35.67
N GLU A 417 8.76 6.83 -36.89
CA GLU A 417 9.45 5.80 -37.68
C GLU A 417 10.83 5.27 -37.22
N GLY A 418 10.86 3.97 -36.87
CA GLY A 418 11.94 3.05 -37.26
C GLY A 418 12.86 2.48 -36.19
N ILE A 419 13.07 3.14 -35.04
CA ILE A 419 13.86 2.59 -33.91
C ILE A 419 13.32 3.13 -32.59
N SER A 420 12.72 2.26 -31.78
CA SER A 420 12.23 2.60 -30.43
C SER A 420 13.39 2.84 -29.46
N VAL A 421 13.80 4.09 -29.25
CA VAL A 421 14.79 4.44 -28.23
C VAL A 421 14.09 4.97 -26.98
N PHE A 422 14.14 4.18 -25.90
CA PHE A 422 13.58 4.55 -24.59
C PHE A 422 14.67 5.17 -23.70
N LEU A 423 14.70 6.50 -23.57
CA LEU A 423 15.50 7.19 -22.55
C LEU A 423 14.61 7.54 -21.34
N SER A 424 15.13 7.39 -20.12
CA SER A 424 14.43 7.85 -18.91
C SER A 424 14.45 9.38 -18.80
N ALA A 425 13.57 9.97 -17.99
CA ALA A 425 13.56 11.42 -17.73
C ALA A 425 14.95 11.91 -17.27
N ARG A 426 15.60 11.13 -16.41
CA ARG A 426 16.94 11.41 -15.91
C ARG A 426 18.02 11.27 -16.99
N GLU A 427 17.88 10.32 -17.90
CA GLU A 427 18.78 10.19 -19.05
C GLU A 427 18.59 11.33 -20.06
N ILE A 428 17.36 11.85 -20.21
CA ILE A 428 17.09 13.04 -21.03
C ILE A 428 17.75 14.27 -20.42
N GLU A 429 17.61 14.51 -19.11
CA GLU A 429 18.29 15.61 -18.41
C GLU A 429 19.80 15.54 -18.57
N VAL A 430 20.39 14.35 -18.39
CA VAL A 430 21.82 14.13 -18.62
C VAL A 430 22.18 14.35 -20.09
N LEU A 431 21.36 13.91 -21.04
CA LEU A 431 21.57 14.09 -22.48
C LEU A 431 21.50 15.57 -22.92
N VAL A 432 20.60 16.37 -22.33
CA VAL A 432 20.51 17.82 -22.54
C VAL A 432 21.80 18.50 -22.09
N LEU A 433 22.26 18.24 -20.86
CA LEU A 433 23.51 18.79 -20.37
C LEU A 433 24.73 18.28 -21.15
N ILE A 434 24.66 17.05 -21.66
CA ILE A 434 25.68 16.52 -22.58
C ILE A 434 25.73 17.35 -23.87
N ALA A 435 24.57 17.71 -24.42
CA ALA A 435 24.43 18.51 -25.63
C ALA A 435 24.86 19.98 -25.44
N GLU A 436 24.72 20.51 -24.22
CA GLU A 436 25.27 21.81 -23.81
C GLU A 436 26.80 21.80 -23.62
N GLY A 437 27.46 20.65 -23.74
CA GLY A 437 28.92 20.52 -23.65
C GLY A 437 29.46 20.31 -22.23
N LYS A 438 28.62 20.11 -21.22
CA LYS A 438 29.04 19.93 -19.82
C LYS A 438 29.80 18.62 -19.58
N SER A 439 30.94 18.67 -18.91
CA SER A 439 31.67 17.49 -18.48
C SER A 439 30.87 16.67 -17.46
N ASN A 440 31.18 15.37 -17.29
CA ASN A 440 30.47 14.52 -16.32
C ASN A 440 30.58 15.05 -14.88
N GLN A 441 31.64 15.81 -14.57
CA GLN A 441 31.85 16.44 -13.26
C GLN A 441 30.92 17.66 -13.09
N GLU A 442 30.75 18.48 -14.12
CA GLU A 442 29.81 19.59 -14.10
C GLU A 442 28.35 19.10 -14.05
N ILE A 443 28.02 18.04 -14.79
CA ILE A 443 26.69 17.40 -14.74
C ILE A 443 26.42 16.83 -13.34
N SER A 444 27.43 16.20 -12.74
CA SER A 444 27.35 15.66 -11.37
C SER A 444 27.05 16.76 -10.35
N ALA A 445 27.73 17.91 -10.45
CA ALA A 445 27.48 19.06 -9.59
C ALA A 445 26.11 19.70 -9.82
N GLN A 446 25.71 19.88 -11.08
CA GLN A 446 24.47 20.56 -11.45
C GLN A 446 23.22 19.74 -11.13
N LEU A 447 23.31 18.41 -11.22
CA LEU A 447 22.21 17.49 -10.96
C LEU A 447 22.25 16.87 -9.55
N PHE A 448 23.20 17.27 -8.70
CA PHE A 448 23.43 16.69 -7.36
C PHE A 448 23.58 15.16 -7.38
N LEU A 449 24.30 14.62 -8.37
CA LEU A 449 24.56 13.18 -8.52
C LEU A 449 26.02 12.84 -8.23
N ALA A 450 26.29 11.61 -7.79
CA ALA A 450 27.65 11.09 -7.78
C ALA A 450 28.21 10.95 -9.22
N LEU A 451 29.51 11.22 -9.41
CA LEU A 451 30.19 11.16 -10.72
C LEU A 451 30.02 9.81 -11.44
N ASN A 452 30.03 8.71 -10.67
CA ASN A 452 29.83 7.36 -11.21
C ASN A 452 28.40 7.15 -11.73
N THR A 453 27.41 7.79 -11.11
CA THR A 453 26.01 7.76 -11.55
C THR A 453 25.86 8.48 -12.89
N VAL A 454 26.50 9.63 -13.08
CA VAL A 454 26.52 10.35 -14.37
C VAL A 454 27.19 9.53 -15.47
N LYS A 455 28.33 8.88 -15.17
CA LYS A 455 29.00 7.98 -16.12
C LYS A 455 28.08 6.82 -16.53
N ARG A 456 27.33 6.26 -15.59
CA ARG A 456 26.36 5.19 -15.86
C ARG A 456 25.21 5.67 -16.73
N HIS A 457 24.65 6.86 -16.48
CA HIS A 457 23.63 7.45 -17.34
C HIS A 457 24.16 7.72 -18.76
N ALA A 458 25.35 8.29 -18.91
CA ALA A 458 25.97 8.50 -20.22
C ALA A 458 26.18 7.19 -21.00
N TYR A 459 26.64 6.13 -20.33
CA TYR A 459 26.78 4.80 -20.92
C TYR A 459 25.43 4.25 -21.40
N ASN A 460 24.39 4.33 -20.56
CA ASN A 460 23.06 3.85 -20.90
C ASN A 460 22.44 4.64 -22.07
N ILE A 461 22.62 5.96 -22.10
CA ILE A 461 22.21 6.83 -23.20
C ILE A 461 22.86 6.36 -24.50
N TYR A 462 24.16 6.07 -24.50
CA TYR A 462 24.87 5.61 -25.69
C TYR A 462 24.38 4.25 -26.17
N ALA A 463 24.20 3.31 -25.24
CA ALA A 463 23.68 1.98 -25.52
C ALA A 463 22.26 2.05 -26.12
N LYS A 464 21.38 2.84 -25.53
CA LYS A 464 19.98 3.02 -25.96
C LYS A 464 19.87 3.74 -27.30
N LEU A 465 20.72 4.75 -27.53
CA LEU A 465 20.81 5.41 -28.84
C LEU A 465 21.60 4.58 -29.85
N GLY A 466 22.22 3.46 -29.48
CA GLY A 466 23.04 2.64 -30.40
C GLY A 466 24.25 3.39 -30.97
N VAL A 467 24.90 4.22 -30.16
CA VAL A 467 26.06 5.05 -30.54
C VAL A 467 27.27 4.72 -29.65
N LYS A 468 28.47 5.07 -30.09
CA LYS A 468 29.72 4.72 -29.38
C LYS A 468 30.37 5.87 -28.63
N ASN A 469 29.96 7.11 -28.92
CA ASN A 469 30.57 8.28 -28.31
C ASN A 469 29.59 9.43 -28.11
N ARG A 470 30.02 10.36 -27.27
CA ARG A 470 29.27 11.53 -26.83
C ARG A 470 28.73 12.38 -27.98
N THR A 471 29.57 12.65 -29.00
CA THR A 471 29.19 13.48 -30.15
C THR A 471 28.13 12.81 -31.02
N GLN A 472 28.24 11.49 -31.21
CA GLN A 472 27.23 10.70 -31.92
C GLN A 472 25.90 10.67 -31.16
N ALA A 473 25.94 10.62 -29.83
CA ALA A 473 24.73 10.68 -29.00
C ALA A 473 23.96 11.99 -29.19
N VAL A 474 24.65 13.14 -29.16
CA VAL A 474 24.02 14.45 -29.38
C VAL A 474 23.45 14.56 -30.81
N SER A 475 24.20 14.13 -31.81
CA SER A 475 23.75 14.17 -33.21
C SER A 475 22.52 13.31 -33.45
N LYS A 476 22.49 12.09 -32.88
CA LYS A 476 21.34 11.19 -33.01
C LYS A 476 20.14 11.66 -32.20
N ALA A 477 20.36 12.23 -31.02
CA ALA A 477 19.30 12.80 -30.19
C ALA A 477 18.60 13.99 -30.86
N ARG A 478 19.34 14.89 -31.53
CA ARG A 478 18.74 15.97 -32.35
C ARG A 478 17.94 15.44 -33.53
N LYS A 479 18.45 14.43 -34.25
CA LYS A 479 17.71 13.79 -35.35
C LYS A 479 16.41 13.13 -34.90
N LEU A 480 16.35 12.67 -33.65
CA LEU A 480 15.18 12.06 -33.03
C LEU A 480 14.29 13.08 -32.29
N ASN A 481 14.57 14.39 -32.41
CA ASN A 481 13.86 15.47 -31.70
C ASN A 481 13.80 15.30 -30.17
N LEU A 482 14.77 14.61 -29.57
CA LEU A 482 14.85 14.42 -28.12
C LEU A 482 15.41 15.64 -27.38
N ILE A 483 16.15 16.46 -28.11
CA ILE A 483 16.80 17.69 -27.65
C ILE A 483 16.83 18.69 -28.82
N SER A 484 16.77 19.98 -28.50
CA SER A 484 16.78 21.08 -29.49
C SER A 484 18.14 21.34 -30.15
#